data_AF-A0AAW0JYJ3-F1
#
_entry.id   AF-A0AAW0JYJ3-F1
#
_cell.length_a   1.000
_cell.length_b   1.000
_cell.length_c   1.000
_cell.angle_alpha   90.00
_cell.angle_beta   90.00
_cell.angle_gamma   90.00
#
_symmetry.space_group_name_H-M   'P 1'
#
loop_
_entity.id
_entity.type
_entity.pdbx_description
1 polymer ?
#
loop_
_entity_poly.entity_id
_entity_poly.type
_entity_poly.pdbx_seq_one_letter_code
_entity_poly.pdbx_strand_id
1 'polypeptide(L)'
;MMARLYGEKRKHESAFKLAKLLIVKDRLWWTRSPENSIHQTHDKTKDPGKAENAERLTSLLMATSKGIVEIVEEILRVYPQAVDHVTPDKCWNILHVAISHRQLEIFHLVKKMDIPMARLVRRIDEDQCTILHHVGIMKYYKGGTLPGPVLQLQEELQWFERVQRIIPSHYEMYRCKIKDTPAPAKIAQTHHTDEATETQQTDEDPETGQTAQELFEKPMQYFSRMHKNG
;
A
#
# COMPACT_ATOMS: atom_id res chain seq x y z
N MET A 1 18.20 22.79 20.61
CA MET A 1 17.49 21.57 20.16
C MET A 1 16.04 21.52 20.66
N MET A 2 15.78 21.66 21.96
CA MET A 2 14.42 21.56 22.55
C MET A 2 13.39 22.58 22.05
N ALA A 3 13.76 23.85 21.87
CA ALA A 3 12.83 24.88 21.41
C ALA A 3 12.28 24.60 19.99
N ARG A 4 13.09 23.98 19.12
CA ARG A 4 12.71 23.60 17.75
C ARG A 4 11.70 22.45 17.76
N LEU A 5 11.98 21.40 18.52
CA LEU A 5 11.07 20.27 18.71
C LEU A 5 9.72 20.71 19.29
N TYR A 6 9.75 21.60 20.29
CA TYR A 6 8.54 22.16 20.88
C TYR A 6 7.73 22.98 19.87
N GLY A 7 8.41 23.76 19.03
CA GLY A 7 7.78 24.51 17.94
C GLY A 7 7.10 23.61 16.91
N GLU A 8 7.77 22.53 16.49
CA GLU A 8 7.24 21.55 15.53
C GLU A 8 6.02 20.81 16.10
N LYS A 9 6.07 20.38 17.37
CA LYS A 9 4.93 19.76 18.06
C LYS A 9 3.68 20.66 18.06
N ARG A 10 3.82 21.95 18.38
CA ARG A 10 2.69 22.88 18.36
C ARG A 10 2.10 23.09 16.96
N LYS A 11 2.95 23.13 15.94
CA LYS A 11 2.51 23.24 14.54
C LYS A 11 1.73 22.00 14.13
N HIS A 12 2.25 20.81 14.46
CA HIS A 12 1.55 19.55 14.22
C HIS A 12 0.18 19.52 14.92
N GLU A 13 0.13 19.89 16.21
CA GLU A 13 -1.14 19.94 16.96
C GLU A 13 -2.15 20.92 16.36
N SER A 14 -1.69 22.10 15.93
CA SER A 14 -2.54 23.11 15.28
C SER A 14 -3.05 22.61 13.93
N ALA A 15 -2.18 21.99 13.12
CA ALA A 15 -2.55 21.40 11.84
C ALA A 15 -3.56 20.25 12.02
N PHE A 16 -3.37 19.41 13.05
CA PHE A 16 -4.28 18.33 13.36
C PHE A 16 -5.65 18.83 13.84
N LYS A 17 -5.68 19.86 14.70
CA LYS A 17 -6.92 20.54 15.11
C LYS A 17 -7.68 21.10 13.89
N LEU A 18 -6.97 21.75 12.98
CA LEU A 18 -7.56 22.24 11.73
C LEU A 18 -8.09 21.08 10.89
N ALA A 19 -7.33 20.00 10.74
CA ALA A 19 -7.75 18.84 9.98
C ALA A 19 -9.05 18.22 10.54
N LYS A 20 -9.18 18.08 11.87
CA LYS A 20 -10.42 17.63 12.50
C LYS A 20 -11.62 18.48 12.12
N LEU A 21 -11.46 19.81 12.18
CA LEU A 21 -12.54 20.73 11.80
C LEU A 21 -12.91 20.62 10.33
N LEU A 22 -11.92 20.44 9.45
CA LEU A 22 -12.14 20.28 8.01
C LEU A 22 -12.80 18.94 7.69
N ILE A 23 -12.39 17.85 8.33
CA ILE A 23 -12.99 16.52 8.14
C ILE A 23 -14.49 16.59 8.44
N VAL A 24 -14.89 17.18 9.58
CA VAL A 24 -16.30 17.29 9.96
C VAL A 24 -17.11 18.19 9.00
N LYS A 25 -16.47 19.22 8.44
CA LYS A 25 -17.11 20.16 7.50
C LYS A 25 -17.16 19.63 6.07
N ASP A 26 -16.25 18.75 5.69
CA ASP A 26 -16.22 18.16 4.37
C ASP A 26 -17.49 17.33 4.20
N ARG A 27 -18.39 17.77 3.33
CA ARG A 27 -19.61 17.03 2.96
C ARG A 27 -19.44 16.27 1.64
N LEU A 28 -18.28 16.38 1.01
CA LEU A 28 -18.02 15.83 -0.32
C LEU A 28 -17.81 14.31 -0.30
N TRP A 29 -17.74 13.68 0.88
CA TRP A 29 -17.68 12.24 1.05
C TRP A 29 -18.96 11.53 0.55
N TRP A 30 -20.14 12.17 0.67
CA TRP A 30 -21.40 11.59 0.18
C TRP A 30 -21.50 11.61 -1.35
N THR A 31 -21.02 12.69 -1.98
CA THR A 31 -21.11 12.87 -3.45
C THR A 31 -20.20 11.95 -4.26
N ARG A 32 -19.25 11.24 -3.61
CA ARG A 32 -18.32 10.31 -4.26
C ARG A 32 -18.61 8.83 -3.98
N SER A 33 -19.74 8.51 -3.34
CA SER A 33 -20.16 7.11 -3.18
C SER A 33 -20.23 6.38 -4.53
N PRO A 34 -19.76 5.12 -4.62
CA PRO A 34 -19.71 4.37 -5.89
C PRO A 34 -21.05 4.28 -6.63
N GLU A 35 -22.16 4.38 -5.90
CA GLU A 35 -23.52 4.31 -6.43
C GLU A 35 -23.86 5.48 -7.38
N ASN A 36 -23.23 6.65 -7.21
CA ASN A 36 -23.48 7.82 -8.06
C ASN A 36 -22.55 7.90 -9.30
N SER A 37 -21.55 7.01 -9.42
CA SER A 37 -20.61 6.99 -10.55
C SER A 37 -21.13 6.23 -11.77
N ILE A 38 -22.30 5.57 -11.68
CA ILE A 38 -22.87 4.79 -12.79
C ILE A 38 -23.42 5.69 -13.93
N HIS A 39 -23.53 7.00 -13.73
CA HIS A 39 -24.15 7.92 -14.71
C HIS A 39 -23.32 9.11 -15.20
N GLN A 40 -22.01 9.17 -14.96
CA GLN A 40 -21.18 10.17 -15.65
C GLN A 40 -20.73 9.63 -17.02
N THR A 41 -21.60 9.83 -18.00
CA THR A 41 -21.27 9.72 -19.43
C THR A 41 -20.03 10.56 -19.73
N HIS A 42 -19.08 9.95 -20.44
CA HIS A 42 -17.92 10.61 -21.02
C HIS A 42 -18.33 11.85 -21.81
N ASP A 43 -18.14 13.04 -21.24
CA ASP A 43 -17.96 14.25 -22.01
C ASP A 43 -16.53 14.76 -21.79
N LYS A 44 -15.73 14.69 -22.85
CA LYS A 44 -14.34 15.17 -22.89
C LYS A 44 -14.34 16.57 -23.49
N THR A 45 -14.59 17.57 -22.65
CA THR A 45 -14.14 18.93 -22.93
C THR A 45 -12.90 19.22 -22.08
N LYS A 46 -11.73 19.14 -22.75
CA LYS A 46 -10.42 19.47 -22.18
C LYS A 46 -10.27 20.99 -22.13
N ASP A 47 -10.03 21.52 -20.94
CA ASP A 47 -9.46 22.87 -20.76
C ASP A 47 -7.98 22.71 -20.34
N PRO A 48 -6.99 23.27 -21.07
CA PRO A 48 -5.58 23.06 -20.78
C PRO A 48 -5.07 24.16 -19.84
N GLY A 49 -5.17 23.95 -18.54
CA GLY A 49 -4.55 24.89 -17.60
C GLY A 49 -4.83 24.63 -16.12
N LYS A 50 -4.12 23.65 -15.52
CA LYS A 50 -3.55 23.64 -14.14
C LYS A 50 -3.57 22.24 -13.51
N ALA A 51 -2.42 21.87 -12.96
CA ALA A 51 -2.12 20.68 -12.16
C ALA A 51 -2.30 19.34 -12.88
N GLU A 52 -1.19 18.84 -13.42
CA GLU A 52 -1.01 17.48 -13.86
C GLU A 52 -1.57 16.49 -12.84
N ASN A 53 -2.64 15.80 -13.23
CA ASN A 53 -2.93 14.41 -12.88
C ASN A 53 -2.69 14.00 -11.41
N ALA A 54 -3.07 14.85 -10.45
CA ALA A 54 -3.32 14.39 -9.10
C ALA A 54 -4.51 13.44 -9.18
N GLU A 55 -4.17 12.16 -9.37
CA GLU A 55 -4.99 10.97 -9.12
C GLU A 55 -6.01 11.38 -8.05
N ARG A 56 -7.30 11.40 -8.41
CA ARG A 56 -8.38 12.03 -7.61
C ARG A 56 -8.67 11.20 -6.35
N LEU A 57 -7.66 11.00 -5.52
CA LEU A 57 -7.72 10.27 -4.27
C LEU A 57 -8.71 10.98 -3.35
N THR A 58 -9.49 10.19 -2.62
CA THR A 58 -10.24 10.71 -1.48
C THR A 58 -9.27 11.11 -0.39
N SER A 59 -9.69 12.00 0.52
CA SER A 59 -8.86 12.43 1.66
C SER A 59 -8.33 11.24 2.47
N LEU A 60 -9.14 10.17 2.59
CA LEU A 60 -8.75 8.91 3.23
C LEU A 60 -7.60 8.21 2.48
N LEU A 61 -7.73 7.99 1.17
CA LEU A 61 -6.71 7.30 0.36
C LEU A 61 -5.44 8.13 0.23
N MET A 62 -5.56 9.46 0.19
CA MET A 62 -4.42 10.37 0.21
C MET A 62 -3.68 10.33 1.54
N ALA A 63 -4.38 10.39 2.67
CA ALA A 63 -3.75 10.22 3.99
C ALA A 63 -3.08 8.85 4.12
N THR A 64 -3.73 7.81 3.55
CA THR A 64 -3.19 6.45 3.50
C THR A 64 -1.89 6.39 2.71
N SER A 65 -1.84 6.91 1.48
CA SER A 65 -0.63 6.88 0.64
C SER A 65 0.56 7.64 1.24
N LYS A 66 0.27 8.61 2.13
CA LYS A 66 1.27 9.38 2.87
C LYS A 66 1.63 8.80 4.24
N GLY A 67 0.90 7.80 4.73
CA GLY A 67 1.16 7.20 6.04
C GLY A 67 0.73 8.03 7.24
N ILE A 68 -0.22 8.95 7.07
CA ILE A 68 -0.67 9.85 8.16
C ILE A 68 -1.78 9.17 8.95
N VAL A 69 -1.38 8.32 9.90
CA VAL A 69 -2.27 7.45 10.68
C VAL A 69 -3.35 8.25 11.41
N GLU A 70 -3.00 9.38 12.02
CA GLU A 70 -3.92 10.17 12.85
C GLU A 70 -5.08 10.74 12.03
N ILE A 71 -4.81 11.08 10.76
CA ILE A 71 -5.84 11.57 9.85
C ILE A 71 -6.73 10.42 9.37
N VAL A 72 -6.14 9.25 9.09
CA VAL A 72 -6.91 8.05 8.71
C VAL A 72 -7.85 7.63 9.82
N GLU A 73 -7.37 7.56 11.06
CA GLU A 73 -8.18 7.26 12.25
C GLU A 73 -9.32 8.25 12.40
N GLU A 74 -9.04 9.55 12.33
CA GLU A 74 -10.06 10.58 12.50
C GLU A 74 -11.12 10.53 11.39
N ILE A 75 -10.73 10.31 10.14
CA ILE A 75 -11.68 10.17 9.03
C ILE A 75 -12.58 8.96 9.24
N LEU A 76 -12.01 7.79 9.59
CA LEU A 76 -12.79 6.57 9.78
C LEU A 76 -13.64 6.61 11.06
N ARG A 77 -13.25 7.40 12.06
CA ARG A 77 -14.04 7.68 13.26
C ARG A 77 -15.28 8.52 12.93
N VAL A 78 -15.14 9.54 12.09
CA VAL A 78 -16.25 10.44 11.72
C VAL A 78 -17.12 9.84 10.61
N TYR A 79 -16.51 9.15 9.65
CA TYR A 79 -17.17 8.55 8.48
C TYR A 79 -16.70 7.10 8.27
N PRO A 80 -17.21 6.13 9.06
CA PRO A 80 -16.81 4.72 8.94
C PRO A 80 -17.01 4.13 7.54
N GLN A 81 -18.06 4.55 6.84
CA GLN A 81 -18.38 4.16 5.45
C GLN A 81 -17.30 4.56 4.43
N ALA A 82 -16.46 5.55 4.76
CA ALA A 82 -15.39 5.98 3.86
C ALA A 82 -14.36 4.88 3.60
N VAL A 83 -14.31 3.83 4.44
CA VAL A 83 -13.43 2.67 4.25
C VAL A 83 -13.64 1.97 2.91
N ASP A 84 -14.84 2.05 2.34
CA ASP A 84 -15.20 1.44 1.06
C ASP A 84 -14.86 2.30 -0.15
N HIS A 85 -14.34 3.52 0.07
CA HIS A 85 -13.92 4.37 -1.03
C HIS A 85 -12.79 3.72 -1.84
N VAL A 86 -12.89 3.89 -3.15
CA VAL A 86 -11.90 3.42 -4.11
C VAL A 86 -11.36 4.58 -4.95
N THR A 87 -10.18 4.41 -5.52
CA THR A 87 -9.67 5.39 -6.50
C THR A 87 -10.52 5.37 -7.77
N PRO A 88 -10.82 6.52 -8.39
CA PRO A 88 -11.66 6.56 -9.59
C PRO A 88 -11.08 5.83 -10.81
N ASP A 89 -9.76 5.79 -10.93
CA ASP A 89 -9.08 5.34 -12.15
C ASP A 89 -8.59 3.88 -12.10
N LYS A 90 -8.48 3.31 -10.88
CA LYS A 90 -7.91 1.97 -10.67
C LYS A 90 -8.77 1.10 -9.76
N CYS A 91 -9.82 1.66 -9.17
CA CYS A 91 -10.63 1.02 -8.13
C CYS A 91 -9.82 0.50 -6.93
N TRP A 92 -8.71 1.17 -6.57
CA TRP A 92 -7.90 0.79 -5.41
C TRP A 92 -8.60 1.19 -4.12
N ASN A 93 -8.88 0.21 -3.26
CA ASN A 93 -9.34 0.46 -1.91
C ASN A 93 -8.17 0.80 -0.95
N ILE A 94 -8.50 1.07 0.32
CA ILE A 94 -7.51 1.42 1.34
C ILE A 94 -6.40 0.38 1.53
N LEU A 95 -6.68 -0.93 1.38
CA LEU A 95 -5.67 -1.99 1.50
C LEU A 95 -4.69 -1.97 0.32
N HIS A 96 -5.17 -1.79 -0.91
CA HIS A 96 -4.29 -1.68 -2.08
C HIS A 96 -3.30 -0.54 -1.90
N VAL A 97 -3.78 0.64 -1.47
CA VAL A 97 -2.94 1.82 -1.22
C VAL A 97 -1.96 1.56 -0.06
N ALA A 98 -2.44 1.06 1.08
CA ALA A 98 -1.59 0.80 2.24
C ALA A 98 -0.49 -0.23 1.93
N ILE A 99 -0.82 -1.28 1.17
CA ILE A 99 0.11 -2.35 0.79
C ILE A 99 1.17 -1.84 -0.19
N SER A 100 0.76 -1.18 -1.27
CA SER A 100 1.69 -0.63 -2.26
C SER A 100 2.64 0.41 -1.66
N HIS A 101 2.21 1.17 -0.65
CA HIS A 101 3.00 2.20 0.01
C HIS A 101 3.74 1.75 1.28
N ARG A 102 3.68 0.46 1.66
CA ARG A 102 4.30 -0.10 2.89
C ARG A 102 3.85 0.57 4.19
N GLN A 103 2.56 0.88 4.28
CA GLN A 103 1.99 1.58 5.44
C GLN A 103 1.51 0.58 6.50
N LEU A 104 2.47 0.02 7.24
CA LEU A 104 2.25 -1.05 8.23
C LEU A 104 1.19 -0.70 9.28
N GLU A 105 1.27 0.50 9.87
CA GLU A 105 0.33 0.93 10.91
C GLU A 105 -1.11 1.03 10.39
N ILE A 106 -1.28 1.54 9.18
CA ILE A 106 -2.61 1.66 8.55
C ILE A 106 -3.14 0.28 8.15
N PHE A 107 -2.27 -0.61 7.67
CA PHE A 107 -2.62 -2.01 7.42
C PHE A 107 -3.14 -2.70 8.69
N HIS A 108 -2.46 -2.52 9.83
CA HIS A 108 -2.91 -3.05 11.12
C HIS A 108 -4.24 -2.43 11.58
N LEU A 109 -4.42 -1.13 11.37
CA LEU A 109 -5.67 -0.45 11.68
C LEU A 109 -6.86 -1.06 10.90
N VAL A 110 -6.71 -1.23 9.59
CA VAL A 110 -7.79 -1.79 8.74
C VAL A 110 -8.02 -3.26 9.06
N LYS A 111 -6.97 -4.03 9.36
CA LYS A 111 -7.07 -5.45 9.74
C LYS A 111 -7.90 -5.68 11.00
N LYS A 112 -7.99 -4.70 11.90
CA LYS A 112 -8.85 -4.76 13.11
C LYS A 112 -10.34 -4.58 12.80
N MET A 113 -10.71 -4.18 11.57
CA MET A 113 -12.09 -3.98 11.16
C MET A 113 -12.70 -5.28 10.63
N ASP A 114 -13.55 -5.96 11.39
CA ASP A 114 -14.04 -7.31 11.05
C ASP A 114 -14.72 -7.42 9.66
N ILE A 115 -15.94 -6.88 9.52
CA ILE A 115 -16.72 -6.94 8.26
C ILE A 115 -16.04 -6.18 7.11
N PRO A 116 -15.53 -4.94 7.30
CA PRO A 116 -14.85 -4.22 6.23
C PRO A 116 -13.63 -4.98 5.70
N MET A 117 -12.81 -5.58 6.57
CA MET A 117 -11.63 -6.33 6.15
C MET A 117 -12.00 -7.48 5.21
N ALA A 118 -13.00 -8.28 5.56
CA ALA A 118 -13.43 -9.41 4.73
C ALA A 118 -13.89 -8.97 3.33
N ARG A 119 -14.53 -7.80 3.21
CA ARG A 119 -14.96 -7.24 1.92
C ARG A 119 -13.79 -6.64 1.14
N LEU A 120 -12.90 -5.90 1.81
CA LEU A 120 -11.77 -5.21 1.19
C LEU A 120 -10.74 -6.18 0.61
N VAL A 121 -10.48 -7.30 1.29
CA VAL A 121 -9.54 -8.33 0.83
C VAL A 121 -10.00 -9.01 -0.46
N ARG A 122 -11.32 -9.15 -0.66
CA ARG A 122 -11.92 -9.82 -1.83
C ARG A 122 -12.06 -8.90 -3.04
N ARG A 123 -11.81 -7.60 -2.90
CA ARG A 123 -11.82 -6.66 -4.02
C ARG A 123 -10.63 -6.95 -4.93
N ILE A 124 -10.92 -7.00 -6.22
CA ILE A 124 -9.95 -7.05 -7.30
C ILE A 124 -9.99 -5.66 -7.97
N ASP A 125 -8.82 -5.12 -8.29
CA ASP A 125 -8.71 -3.83 -8.95
C ASP A 125 -9.00 -3.89 -10.47
N GLU A 126 -8.98 -2.75 -11.16
CA GLU A 126 -9.26 -2.70 -12.61
C GLU A 126 -8.23 -3.45 -13.47
N ASP A 127 -7.01 -3.60 -12.96
CA ASP A 127 -5.93 -4.34 -13.62
C ASP A 127 -6.00 -5.85 -13.29
N GLN A 128 -7.10 -6.31 -12.69
CA GLN A 128 -7.31 -7.70 -12.24
C GLN A 128 -6.30 -8.14 -11.17
N CYS A 129 -5.76 -7.20 -10.40
CA CYS A 129 -4.78 -7.45 -9.37
C CYS A 129 -5.46 -7.54 -8.00
N THR A 130 -5.05 -8.54 -7.23
CA THR A 130 -5.46 -8.71 -5.83
C THR A 130 -4.49 -7.96 -4.92
N ILE A 131 -4.87 -7.69 -3.67
CA ILE A 131 -3.98 -7.03 -2.70
C ILE A 131 -2.61 -7.72 -2.51
N LEU A 132 -2.48 -9.02 -2.79
CA LEU A 132 -1.19 -9.72 -2.75
C LEU A 132 -0.26 -9.30 -3.89
N HIS A 133 -0.80 -9.04 -5.08
CA HIS A 133 -0.03 -8.55 -6.22
C HIS A 133 0.58 -7.17 -5.92
N HIS A 134 -0.09 -6.35 -5.11
CA HIS A 134 0.36 -5.01 -4.73
C HIS A 134 1.61 -4.98 -3.87
N VAL A 135 1.94 -6.11 -3.23
CA VAL A 135 3.23 -6.30 -2.56
C VAL A 135 4.37 -6.19 -3.57
N GLY A 136 4.19 -6.73 -4.78
CA GLY A 136 5.22 -6.69 -5.81
C GLY A 136 5.40 -5.34 -6.50
N ILE A 137 4.47 -4.38 -6.34
CA ILE A 137 4.50 -3.10 -7.06
C ILE A 137 5.53 -2.16 -6.42
N MET A 138 6.64 -1.95 -7.12
CA MET A 138 7.75 -1.12 -6.64
C MET A 138 7.60 0.37 -6.92
N LYS A 139 6.63 0.77 -7.76
CA LYS A 139 6.40 2.17 -8.14
C LYS A 139 6.22 3.10 -6.93
N TYR A 140 5.63 2.59 -5.84
CA TYR A 140 5.28 3.36 -4.64
C TYR A 140 6.19 3.07 -3.44
N TYR A 141 7.14 2.15 -3.61
CA TYR A 141 8.13 1.81 -2.60
C TYR A 141 9.18 2.91 -2.51
N LYS A 142 9.44 3.41 -1.29
CA LYS A 142 10.39 4.52 -1.04
C LYS A 142 11.72 4.06 -0.44
N GLY A 143 11.97 2.75 -0.42
CA GLY A 143 13.06 2.14 0.33
C GLY A 143 12.58 1.63 1.70
N GLY A 144 13.30 0.63 2.21
CA GLY A 144 12.99 -0.01 3.49
C GLY A 144 13.39 0.88 4.66
N THR A 145 13.05 0.46 5.87
CA THR A 145 13.42 1.23 7.08
C THR A 145 14.89 1.05 7.45
N LEU A 146 15.48 -0.05 7.00
CA LEU A 146 16.85 -0.44 7.30
C LEU A 146 17.83 -0.12 6.14
N PRO A 147 19.06 0.31 6.47
CA PRO A 147 20.10 0.51 5.48
C PRO A 147 20.63 -0.84 4.99
N GLY A 148 20.86 -0.95 3.69
CA GLY A 148 21.42 -2.15 3.08
C GLY A 148 20.37 -3.00 2.35
N PRO A 149 20.68 -3.50 1.14
CA PRO A 149 19.64 -4.11 0.32
C PRO A 149 19.19 -5.50 0.84
N VAL A 150 19.97 -6.17 1.70
CA VAL A 150 19.60 -7.48 2.27
C VAL A 150 18.47 -7.31 3.28
N LEU A 151 18.60 -6.31 4.15
CA LEU A 151 17.58 -5.98 5.15
C LEU A 151 16.29 -5.48 4.48
N GLN A 152 16.41 -4.71 3.40
CA GLN A 152 15.26 -4.31 2.60
C GLN A 152 14.55 -5.51 1.97
N LEU A 153 15.30 -6.49 1.45
CA LEU A 153 14.73 -7.73 0.95
C LEU A 153 14.00 -8.51 2.06
N GLN A 154 14.61 -8.61 3.24
CA GLN A 154 14.00 -9.28 4.40
C GLN A 154 12.68 -8.60 4.82
N GLU A 155 12.65 -7.27 4.90
CA GLU A 155 11.43 -6.50 5.20
C GLU A 155 10.32 -6.78 4.19
N GLU A 156 10.67 -6.85 2.90
CA GLU A 156 9.72 -7.11 1.82
C GLU A 156 9.15 -8.53 1.86
N LEU A 157 9.94 -9.52 2.26
CA LEU A 157 9.46 -10.90 2.44
C LEU A 157 8.51 -11.01 3.62
N GLN A 158 8.87 -10.41 4.76
CA GLN A 158 7.96 -10.35 5.89
C GLN A 158 6.68 -9.58 5.53
N TRP A 159 6.78 -8.54 4.70
CA TRP A 159 5.62 -7.82 4.19
C TRP A 159 4.73 -8.71 3.31
N PHE A 160 5.33 -9.48 2.41
CA PHE A 160 4.62 -10.47 1.60
C PHE A 160 3.87 -11.49 2.46
N GLU A 161 4.52 -12.08 3.45
CA GLU A 161 3.90 -13.08 4.34
C GLU A 161 2.72 -12.51 5.13
N ARG A 162 2.86 -11.27 5.65
CA ARG A 162 1.78 -10.59 6.36
C ARG A 162 0.54 -10.42 5.49
N VAL A 163 0.72 -10.07 4.21
CA VAL A 163 -0.38 -9.91 3.25
C VAL A 163 -0.91 -11.27 2.78
N GLN A 164 -0.05 -12.26 2.56
CA GLN A 164 -0.45 -13.62 2.18
C GLN A 164 -1.38 -14.25 3.22
N ARG A 165 -1.13 -14.02 4.52
CA ARG A 165 -1.92 -14.62 5.60
C ARG A 165 -3.38 -14.16 5.65
N ILE A 166 -3.70 -13.00 5.08
CA ILE A 166 -5.06 -12.42 5.15
C ILE A 166 -5.90 -12.71 3.90
N ILE A 167 -5.29 -13.18 2.81
CA ILE A 167 -6.02 -13.47 1.57
C ILE A 167 -6.62 -14.88 1.58
N PRO A 168 -7.74 -15.11 0.87
CA PRO A 168 -8.21 -16.46 0.60
C PRO A 168 -7.17 -17.23 -0.24
N SER A 169 -6.97 -18.52 0.07
CA SER A 169 -5.95 -19.36 -0.60
C SER A 169 -6.04 -19.36 -2.13
N HIS A 170 -7.24 -19.35 -2.70
CA HIS A 170 -7.44 -19.34 -4.15
C HIS A 170 -7.00 -18.04 -4.84
N TYR A 171 -6.78 -16.95 -4.10
CA TYR A 171 -6.27 -15.69 -4.65
C TYR A 171 -4.76 -15.75 -4.93
N GLU A 172 -4.03 -16.73 -4.38
CA GLU A 172 -2.60 -16.96 -4.69
C GLU A 172 -2.37 -17.41 -6.14
N MET A 173 -3.38 -18.03 -6.75
CA MET A 173 -3.31 -18.50 -8.14
C MET A 173 -3.87 -17.48 -9.13
N TYR A 174 -4.37 -16.35 -8.65
CA TYR A 174 -4.95 -15.32 -9.50
C TYR A 174 -3.85 -14.62 -10.31
N ARG A 175 -4.21 -14.10 -11.48
CA ARG A 175 -3.27 -13.42 -12.39
C ARG A 175 -3.61 -11.93 -12.48
N CYS A 176 -2.57 -11.11 -12.40
CA CYS A 176 -2.64 -9.66 -12.53
C CYS A 176 -2.16 -9.23 -13.92
N LYS A 177 -2.79 -8.21 -14.50
CA LYS A 177 -2.41 -7.68 -15.83
C LYS A 177 -1.15 -6.80 -15.77
N ILE A 178 -0.79 -6.29 -14.59
CA ILE A 178 0.41 -5.48 -14.39
C ILE A 178 1.64 -6.36 -14.61
N LYS A 179 2.54 -5.92 -15.50
CA LYS A 179 3.77 -6.63 -15.87
C LYS A 179 5.01 -6.13 -15.11
N ASP A 180 4.83 -5.42 -14.01
CA ASP A 180 5.92 -4.84 -13.23
C ASP A 180 6.85 -5.91 -12.66
N THR A 181 8.16 -5.66 -12.67
CA THR A 181 9.11 -6.57 -12.02
C THR A 181 8.84 -6.62 -10.51
N PRO A 182 8.62 -7.82 -9.95
CA PRO A 182 8.23 -7.96 -8.56
C PRO A 182 9.33 -7.52 -7.60
N ALA A 183 8.93 -6.92 -6.46
CA ALA A 183 9.81 -6.32 -5.46
C ALA A 183 11.04 -7.18 -5.09
N PRO A 184 10.90 -8.47 -4.74
CA PRO A 184 12.05 -9.27 -4.34
C PRO A 184 13.04 -9.53 -5.50
N ALA A 185 12.53 -9.67 -6.73
CA ALA A 185 13.36 -9.85 -7.90
C ALA A 185 14.14 -8.58 -8.27
N LYS A 186 13.53 -7.40 -8.08
CA LYS A 186 14.19 -6.12 -8.34
C LYS A 186 15.30 -5.82 -7.32
N ILE A 187 15.05 -6.14 -6.04
CA ILE A 187 16.04 -5.97 -4.97
C ILE A 187 17.18 -7.00 -5.10
N ALA A 188 16.87 -8.25 -5.48
CA ALA A 188 17.89 -9.26 -5.77
C ALA A 188 18.78 -8.89 -6.98
N GLN A 189 18.23 -8.24 -8.01
CA GLN A 189 19.02 -7.77 -9.15
C GLN A 189 19.99 -6.65 -8.78
N THR A 190 19.62 -5.76 -7.84
CA THR A 190 20.56 -4.75 -7.32
C THR A 190 21.68 -5.40 -6.49
N HIS A 191 21.42 -6.52 -5.83
CA HIS A 191 22.45 -7.28 -5.10
C HIS A 191 23.51 -7.89 -6.00
N HIS A 192 23.15 -8.50 -7.13
CA HIS A 192 24.15 -9.03 -8.06
C HIS A 192 25.08 -7.97 -8.66
N THR A 193 24.74 -6.68 -8.54
CA THR A 193 25.60 -5.57 -8.94
C THR A 193 26.53 -5.11 -7.81
N ASP A 194 26.16 -5.33 -6.55
CA ASP A 194 26.91 -4.94 -5.35
C ASP A 194 27.73 -6.11 -4.73
N GLU A 195 27.44 -7.36 -5.12
CA GLU A 195 28.15 -8.60 -4.73
C GLU A 195 29.59 -8.70 -5.25
N ALA A 196 30.07 -7.73 -6.03
CA ALA A 196 31.50 -7.60 -6.27
C ALA A 196 32.30 -7.20 -5.01
N THR A 197 31.63 -6.86 -3.89
CA THR A 197 32.31 -6.24 -2.73
C THR A 197 32.09 -6.83 -1.34
N GLU A 198 31.15 -7.74 -1.05
CA GLU A 198 31.05 -8.26 0.33
C GLU A 198 30.63 -9.73 0.41
N THR A 199 31.66 -10.57 0.55
CA THR A 199 31.59 -12.01 0.78
C THR A 199 31.10 -12.37 2.18
N GLN A 200 30.21 -13.36 2.24
CA GLN A 200 30.15 -14.43 3.25
C GLN A 200 29.91 -14.02 4.72
N GLN A 201 28.64 -13.98 5.12
CA GLN A 201 28.27 -14.41 6.47
C GLN A 201 26.85 -15.00 6.45
N THR A 202 26.78 -16.33 6.57
CA THR A 202 25.54 -17.08 6.78
C THR A 202 25.25 -17.13 8.28
N ASP A 203 24.26 -16.37 8.74
CA ASP A 203 23.71 -16.51 10.09
C ASP A 203 22.28 -17.06 9.97
N GLU A 204 22.03 -18.21 10.60
CA GLU A 204 20.71 -18.82 10.73
C GLU A 204 19.85 -18.00 11.71
N ASP A 205 18.57 -17.80 11.36
CA ASP A 205 17.59 -17.13 12.22
C ASP A 205 17.07 -18.13 13.26
N PRO A 206 17.31 -17.93 14.58
CA PRO A 206 17.12 -18.96 15.61
C PRO A 206 15.65 -19.24 15.98
N GLU A 207 14.67 -18.53 15.40
CA GLU A 207 13.26 -18.66 15.81
C GLU A 207 12.40 -19.57 14.91
N THR A 208 12.79 -19.85 13.67
CA THR A 208 11.91 -20.56 12.70
C THR A 208 12.47 -21.86 12.14
N GLY A 209 13.78 -22.12 12.26
CA GLY A 209 14.42 -23.33 11.73
C GLY A 209 14.30 -23.51 10.21
N GLN A 210 13.87 -22.47 9.50
CA GLN A 210 13.78 -22.44 8.05
C GLN A 210 15.08 -21.86 7.49
N THR A 211 15.66 -22.54 6.49
CA THR A 211 16.87 -22.04 5.85
C THR A 211 16.56 -20.76 5.08
N ALA A 212 17.52 -19.83 5.02
CA ALA A 212 17.37 -18.57 4.29
C ALA A 212 16.89 -18.82 2.85
N GLN A 213 17.40 -19.86 2.19
CA GLN A 213 16.95 -20.30 0.85
C GLN A 213 15.44 -20.60 0.76
N GLU A 214 14.86 -21.34 1.72
CA GLU A 214 13.43 -21.65 1.71
C GLU A 214 12.54 -20.42 1.94
N LEU A 215 13.02 -19.46 2.74
CA LEU A 215 12.34 -18.18 2.99
C LEU A 215 12.27 -17.31 1.72
N PHE A 216 13.29 -17.35 0.86
CA PHE A 216 13.31 -16.59 -0.40
C PHE A 216 12.53 -17.28 -1.53
N GLU A 217 12.47 -18.62 -1.54
CA GLU A 217 11.93 -19.42 -2.63
C GLU A 217 10.44 -19.13 -2.88
N LYS A 218 9.61 -19.14 -1.83
CA LYS A 218 8.15 -19.08 -1.97
C LYS A 218 7.66 -17.74 -2.54
N PRO A 219 8.09 -16.57 -2.04
CA PRO A 219 7.69 -15.28 -2.62
C PRO A 219 8.24 -15.11 -4.05
N MET A 220 9.48 -15.51 -4.30
CA MET A 220 10.09 -15.47 -5.63
C MET A 220 9.35 -16.34 -6.64
N GLN A 221 8.92 -17.54 -6.25
CA GLN A 221 8.11 -18.42 -7.09
C GLN A 221 6.72 -17.82 -7.36
N TYR A 222 6.06 -17.25 -6.35
CA TYR A 222 4.75 -16.59 -6.52
C TYR A 222 4.84 -15.48 -7.57
N PHE A 223 5.79 -14.58 -7.38
CA PHE A 223 6.02 -13.44 -8.25
C PHE A 223 6.47 -13.85 -9.67
N SER A 224 7.25 -14.92 -9.80
CA SER A 224 7.62 -15.48 -11.11
C SER A 224 6.42 -16.07 -11.86
N ARG A 225 5.43 -16.63 -11.16
CA ARG A 225 4.20 -17.19 -11.76
C ARG A 225 3.22 -16.11 -12.19
N MET A 226 3.23 -14.93 -11.56
CA MET A 226 2.36 -13.81 -11.93
C MET A 226 2.58 -13.32 -13.36
N HIS A 227 3.81 -13.39 -13.88
CA HIS A 227 4.16 -12.80 -15.18
C HIS A 227 4.29 -13.81 -16.35
N LYS A 228 4.32 -15.12 -16.08
CA LYS A 228 4.51 -16.14 -17.13
C LYS A 228 3.19 -16.57 -17.79
N ASN A 229 2.93 -16.02 -18.98
CA ASN A 229 2.63 -16.72 -20.25
C ASN A 229 1.83 -15.83 -21.22
N GLY A 230 2.47 -15.52 -22.34
CA GLY A 230 1.96 -14.87 -23.54
C GLY A 230 3.12 -14.80 -24.52
#